data_AF-A0A108U8S4-F1
#
_entry.id   AF-A0A108U8S4-F1
#
_cell.length_a   1.000
_cell.length_b   1.000
_cell.length_c   1.000
_cell.angle_alpha   90.00
_cell.angle_beta   90.00
_cell.angle_gamma   90.00
#
_symmetry.space_group_name_H-M   'P 1'
#
loop_
_entity.id
_entity.type
_entity.pdbx_description
1 polymer ?
#
loop_
_entity_poly.entity_id
_entity_poly.type
_entity_poly.pdbx_seq_one_letter_code
_entity_poly.pdbx_strand_id
1 'polypeptide(L)'
;MAGIQGFTATSARGLTPSVSRCLPHTSAPRHLADTIQPTPQRPLAAPHAAPTSTYPRTGIFAPGTSHHGRPANPRALREHRGINLRRPTDGSLYHWEFERGADKLEAAVDGPLIVTEPEVAVRAAPDGVGIAYLLDFRLREHLAAGRLLQLMPEWTPALRGFYLYYPSRRQLPGPLRVFVDFLREQARSSARASTG
;
A
#
# COMPACT_ATOMS: atom_id res chain seq x y z
N MET A 1 -21.02 57.85 -6.43
CA MET A 1 -22.44 57.49 -6.18
C MET A 1 -22.57 56.02 -6.52
N ALA A 2 -23.04 55.07 -5.72
CA ALA A 2 -23.58 54.89 -4.38
C ALA A 2 -23.18 53.43 -4.00
N GLY A 3 -23.18 52.89 -2.79
CA GLY A 3 -23.57 53.31 -1.46
C GLY A 3 -23.24 52.12 -0.55
N ILE A 4 -22.79 52.42 0.66
CA ILE A 4 -22.41 51.48 1.72
C ILE A 4 -23.64 51.24 2.60
N GLN A 5 -24.01 49.99 2.89
CA GLN A 5 -24.67 49.48 4.12
C GLN A 5 -24.42 47.96 4.16
N GLY A 6 -24.00 47.27 5.21
CA GLY A 6 -24.20 47.47 6.64
C GLY A 6 -24.80 46.15 7.17
N PHE A 7 -24.00 45.25 7.73
CA PHE A 7 -24.51 44.08 8.46
C PHE A 7 -23.84 43.99 9.83
N THR A 8 -24.66 44.28 10.83
CA THR A 8 -24.38 44.20 12.26
C THR A 8 -24.43 42.75 12.75
N ALA A 9 -23.52 42.42 13.67
CA ALA A 9 -23.52 41.21 14.46
C ALA A 9 -24.65 41.21 15.51
N THR A 10 -25.31 40.06 15.71
CA THR A 10 -26.10 39.78 16.92
C THR A 10 -25.81 38.38 17.43
N SER A 11 -25.36 38.35 18.68
CA SER A 11 -25.08 37.23 19.56
C SER A 11 -26.36 36.46 19.93
N ALA A 12 -26.30 35.13 19.97
CA ALA A 12 -27.32 34.29 20.58
C ALA A 12 -26.74 33.55 21.79
N ARG A 13 -27.18 33.95 22.98
CA ARG A 13 -26.98 33.24 24.25
C ARG A 13 -27.94 32.06 24.35
N GLY A 14 -27.42 30.96 24.87
CA GLY A 14 -27.95 30.24 26.03
C GLY A 14 -29.39 29.74 25.96
N LEU A 15 -29.55 28.44 25.68
CA LEU A 15 -30.71 27.65 26.06
C LEU A 15 -30.24 26.29 26.58
N THR A 16 -30.45 26.06 27.87
CA THR A 16 -30.43 24.76 28.55
C THR A 16 -31.63 23.90 28.15
N PRO A 17 -31.49 22.56 28.16
CA PRO A 17 -32.51 21.73 28.81
C PRO A 17 -31.84 20.64 29.68
N SER A 18 -32.20 20.57 30.96
CA SER A 18 -33.27 19.72 31.51
C SER A 18 -32.92 18.23 31.51
N VAL A 19 -32.66 17.75 32.73
CA VAL A 19 -32.43 16.37 33.10
C VAL A 19 -33.73 15.58 32.94
N SER A 20 -33.70 14.50 32.15
CA SER A 20 -34.77 13.50 32.21
C SER A 20 -34.16 12.10 32.20
N ARG A 21 -34.39 11.42 33.31
CA ARG A 21 -33.89 10.10 33.67
C ARG A 21 -34.92 9.07 33.20
N CYS A 22 -34.59 8.27 32.19
CA CYS A 22 -35.31 7.03 31.87
C CYS A 22 -34.39 5.84 32.11
N LEU A 23 -34.79 4.97 33.05
CA LEU A 23 -34.22 3.64 33.30
C LEU A 23 -34.63 2.65 32.17
N PRO A 24 -34.29 1.35 32.27
CA PRO A 24 -33.16 0.71 31.63
C PRO A 24 -33.58 -0.11 30.41
N HIS A 25 -32.79 -0.11 29.34
CA HIS A 25 -32.95 -1.08 28.26
C HIS A 25 -31.96 -2.23 28.47
N THR A 26 -32.50 -3.40 28.81
CA THR A 26 -31.80 -4.67 28.76
C THR A 26 -31.70 -5.11 27.30
N SER A 27 -30.49 -5.18 26.72
CA SER A 27 -30.25 -6.02 25.54
C SER A 27 -28.79 -6.47 25.40
N ALA A 28 -28.61 -7.78 25.60
CA ALA A 28 -27.67 -8.74 25.02
C ALA A 28 -26.13 -8.48 25.02
N PRO A 29 -25.32 -9.50 25.42
CA PRO A 29 -23.87 -9.42 25.37
C PRO A 29 -23.34 -9.51 23.93
N ARG A 30 -22.61 -8.48 23.50
CA ARG A 30 -21.78 -8.50 22.28
C ARG A 30 -20.51 -9.32 22.53
N HIS A 31 -20.62 -10.65 22.42
CA HIS A 31 -19.47 -11.52 22.21
C HIS A 31 -19.32 -11.82 20.72
N LEU A 32 -18.51 -11.01 20.02
CA LEU A 32 -17.60 -11.43 18.92
C LEU A 32 -16.89 -10.17 18.37
N ALA A 33 -16.01 -9.58 19.19
CA ALA A 33 -14.94 -8.78 18.62
C ALA A 33 -13.89 -9.80 18.13
N ASP A 34 -13.98 -10.18 16.86
CA ASP A 34 -12.92 -10.85 16.11
C ASP A 34 -11.67 -9.97 16.24
N THR A 35 -10.89 -10.26 17.28
CA THR A 35 -9.61 -9.63 17.50
C THR A 35 -8.69 -10.31 16.50
N ILE A 36 -8.59 -9.74 15.30
CA ILE A 36 -7.49 -10.00 14.39
C ILE A 36 -6.24 -9.48 15.11
N GLN A 37 -5.67 -10.30 15.99
CA GLN A 37 -4.34 -10.07 16.54
C GLN A 37 -3.38 -10.22 15.36
N PRO A 38 -2.66 -9.18 14.92
CA PRO A 38 -1.51 -9.39 14.05
C PRO A 38 -0.49 -10.19 14.87
N THR A 39 -0.39 -11.49 14.60
CA THR A 39 0.63 -12.32 15.25
C THR A 39 1.99 -11.85 14.75
N PRO A 40 2.96 -11.49 15.61
CA PRO A 40 4.32 -11.22 15.16
C PRO A 40 4.97 -12.54 14.74
N GLN A 41 4.85 -12.90 13.47
CA GLN A 41 5.58 -14.01 12.89
C GLN A 41 7.02 -13.54 12.64
N ARG A 42 7.95 -13.98 13.49
CA ARG A 42 9.38 -13.97 13.14
C ARG A 42 9.52 -14.79 11.85
N PRO A 43 9.87 -14.20 10.69
CA PRO A 43 9.97 -14.96 9.46
C PRO A 43 11.05 -16.03 9.67
N LEU A 44 10.72 -17.29 9.40
CA LEU A 44 11.72 -18.35 9.30
C LEU A 44 12.68 -17.93 8.18
N ALA A 45 13.90 -17.56 8.54
CA ALA A 45 14.91 -17.10 7.59
C ALA A 45 15.11 -18.17 6.51
N ALA A 46 14.81 -17.82 5.25
CA ALA A 46 15.19 -18.64 4.11
C ALA A 46 16.73 -18.58 3.97
N PRO A 47 17.46 -19.70 4.12
CA PRO A 47 18.90 -19.69 3.95
C PRO A 47 19.19 -19.63 2.44
N HIS A 48 19.92 -18.60 2.03
CA HIS A 48 20.58 -18.48 0.73
C HIS A 48 19.71 -18.71 -0.52
N ALA A 49 18.92 -17.69 -0.88
CA ALA A 49 18.55 -17.48 -2.28
C ALA A 49 19.40 -16.34 -2.84
N ALA A 50 20.29 -16.65 -3.79
CA ALA A 50 20.95 -15.64 -4.62
C ALA A 50 19.89 -14.87 -5.44
N PRO A 51 20.09 -13.57 -5.73
CA PRO A 51 19.07 -12.74 -6.35
C PRO A 51 18.95 -13.01 -7.86
N THR A 52 18.42 -14.18 -8.25
CA THR A 52 17.92 -14.38 -9.62
C THR A 52 16.53 -13.78 -9.69
N SER A 53 16.39 -12.71 -10.46
CA SER A 53 15.20 -11.86 -10.59
C SER A 53 13.94 -12.65 -11.00
N THR A 54 13.23 -13.24 -10.05
CA THR A 54 11.89 -13.85 -10.29
C THR A 54 10.82 -13.30 -9.36
N TYR A 55 11.19 -12.58 -8.31
CA TYR A 55 10.22 -11.94 -7.42
C TYR A 55 9.90 -10.52 -7.89
N PRO A 56 8.61 -10.15 -7.91
CA PRO A 56 8.25 -8.78 -8.18
C PRO A 56 8.94 -7.87 -7.15
N ARG A 57 9.34 -6.70 -7.59
CA ARG A 57 9.81 -5.64 -6.71
C ARG A 57 8.72 -4.60 -6.61
N THR A 58 8.47 -4.10 -5.40
CA THR A 58 7.82 -2.79 -5.31
C THR A 58 8.84 -1.74 -5.74
N GLY A 59 8.41 -0.61 -6.30
CA GLY A 59 9.31 0.42 -6.79
C GLY A 59 8.59 1.75 -6.89
N ILE A 60 9.38 2.82 -6.93
CA ILE A 60 8.86 4.15 -7.27
C ILE A 60 9.11 4.38 -8.75
N PHE A 61 8.08 4.82 -9.46
CA PHE A 61 8.16 5.04 -10.88
C PHE A 61 7.77 6.48 -11.21
N ALA A 62 8.63 7.15 -11.98
CA ALA A 62 8.40 8.49 -12.48
C ALA A 62 8.21 8.48 -14.00
N PRO A 63 7.45 9.43 -14.56
CA PRO A 63 7.42 9.65 -16.00
C PRO A 63 8.85 9.96 -16.49
N GLY A 64 9.21 9.43 -17.66
CA GLY A 64 10.54 9.65 -18.26
C GLY A 64 10.87 11.14 -18.48
N THR A 65 9.86 11.99 -18.59
CA THR A 65 9.95 13.44 -18.80
C THR A 65 9.92 14.27 -17.51
N SER A 66 10.00 13.65 -16.32
CA SER A 66 9.81 14.39 -15.06
C SER A 66 10.83 15.54 -14.90
N HIS A 67 10.32 16.77 -14.81
CA HIS A 67 11.12 17.99 -14.58
C HIS A 67 11.55 18.17 -13.12
N HIS A 68 10.88 17.48 -12.19
CA HIS A 68 11.20 17.48 -10.77
C HIS A 68 12.30 16.44 -10.59
N GLY A 69 13.56 16.89 -10.46
CA GLY A 69 14.78 16.08 -10.46
C GLY A 69 14.68 14.81 -9.61
N ARG A 70 15.46 13.77 -9.93
CA ARG A 70 15.27 12.44 -9.32
C ARG A 70 15.56 12.47 -7.81
N PRO A 71 14.63 12.01 -6.94
CA PRO A 71 14.86 11.96 -5.51
C PRO A 71 16.01 10.98 -5.21
N ALA A 72 16.97 11.43 -4.41
CA ALA A 72 18.13 10.62 -4.00
C ALA A 72 17.87 9.76 -2.76
N ASN A 73 16.82 10.07 -1.99
CA ASN A 73 16.42 9.31 -0.82
C ASN A 73 14.90 9.40 -0.60
N PRO A 74 14.30 8.45 0.14
CA PRO A 74 12.86 8.45 0.34
C PRO A 74 12.31 9.67 1.10
N ARG A 75 13.15 10.42 1.84
CA ARG A 75 12.70 11.65 2.52
C ARG A 75 12.47 12.79 1.54
N ALA A 76 13.22 12.83 0.44
CA ALA A 76 13.05 13.80 -0.64
C ALA A 76 11.71 13.63 -1.37
N LEU A 77 11.03 12.50 -1.22
CA LEU A 77 9.72 12.26 -1.85
C LEU A 77 8.64 13.27 -1.41
N ARG A 78 8.81 13.93 -0.26
CA ARG A 78 7.90 15.00 0.18
C ARG A 78 7.84 16.19 -0.79
N GLU A 79 8.87 16.39 -1.60
CA GLU A 79 8.95 17.45 -2.60
C GLU A 79 8.37 17.01 -3.96
N HIS A 80 7.91 15.75 -4.07
CA HIS A 80 7.37 15.18 -5.29
C HIS A 80 5.86 14.98 -5.21
N ARG A 81 5.23 15.02 -6.38
CA ARG A 81 3.79 14.75 -6.54
C ARG A 81 3.56 13.24 -6.57
N GLY A 82 3.06 12.66 -5.48
CA GLY A 82 2.73 11.24 -5.38
C GLY A 82 1.35 10.88 -5.89
N ILE A 83 1.22 9.69 -6.47
CA ILE A 83 -0.05 9.01 -6.71
C ILE A 83 -0.24 8.03 -5.57
N ASN A 84 -1.18 8.33 -4.67
CA ASN A 84 -1.39 7.58 -3.44
C ASN A 84 -2.48 6.53 -3.58
N LEU A 85 -2.32 5.41 -2.89
CA LEU A 85 -3.34 4.38 -2.80
C LEU A 85 -4.10 4.51 -1.48
N ARG A 86 -5.43 4.49 -1.54
CA ARG A 86 -6.31 4.42 -0.38
C ARG A 86 -6.56 2.96 -0.03
N ARG A 87 -6.33 2.61 1.24
CA ARG A 87 -6.56 1.26 1.76
C ARG A 87 -8.07 0.96 1.76
N PRO A 88 -8.52 -0.18 1.22
CA PRO A 88 -9.94 -0.56 1.23
C PRO A 88 -10.48 -0.82 2.65
N THR A 89 -9.62 -1.25 3.57
CA THR A 89 -10.02 -1.74 4.89
C THR A 89 -10.45 -0.61 5.84
N ASP A 90 -9.68 0.47 5.90
CA ASP A 90 -9.84 1.56 6.86
C ASP A 90 -9.87 2.95 6.19
N GLY A 91 -9.76 3.01 4.86
CA GLY A 91 -9.82 4.25 4.09
C GLY A 91 -8.62 5.18 4.25
N SER A 92 -7.59 4.77 4.98
CA SER A 92 -6.37 5.55 5.18
C SER A 92 -5.43 5.41 3.98
N LEU A 93 -4.48 6.35 3.83
CA LEU A 93 -3.51 6.30 2.75
C LEU A 93 -2.43 5.25 3.05
N TYR A 94 -2.08 4.49 2.03
CA TYR A 94 -0.98 3.53 2.11
C TYR A 94 0.35 4.28 2.27
N HIS A 95 1.08 3.95 3.32
CA HIS A 95 2.39 4.52 3.60
C HIS A 95 3.44 3.76 2.79
N TRP A 96 4.31 4.49 2.09
CA TRP A 96 5.29 3.84 1.21
C TRP A 96 6.43 3.30 2.05
N GLU A 97 6.68 2.01 1.93
CA GLU A 97 7.68 1.28 2.71
C GLU A 97 9.00 1.20 1.94
N PHE A 98 10.10 1.55 2.59
CA PHE A 98 11.44 1.50 2.01
C PHE A 98 12.36 0.70 2.90
N GLU A 99 13.20 -0.13 2.28
CA GLU A 99 14.20 -0.95 2.96
C GLU A 99 15.52 -0.86 2.20
N ARG A 100 16.61 -0.57 2.90
CA ARG A 100 17.97 -0.61 2.35
C ARG A 100 18.89 -1.28 3.36
N GLY A 101 19.13 -2.57 3.18
CA GLY A 101 19.88 -3.36 4.16
C GLY A 101 19.13 -3.44 5.50
N ALA A 102 19.71 -2.88 6.56
CA ALA A 102 19.07 -2.81 7.88
C ALA A 102 18.18 -1.57 8.03
N ASP A 103 18.32 -0.57 7.17
CA ASP A 103 17.57 0.67 7.24
C ASP A 103 16.15 0.44 6.74
N LYS A 104 15.15 0.81 7.56
CA LYS A 104 13.73 0.82 7.17
C LYS A 104 13.16 2.20 7.37
N LEU A 105 12.39 2.67 6.39
CA LEU A 105 11.72 3.97 6.45
C LEU A 105 10.33 3.84 5.85
N GLU A 106 9.37 4.52 6.48
CA GLU A 106 8.08 4.80 5.87
C GLU A 106 8.04 6.28 5.47
N ALA A 107 7.53 6.55 4.27
CA ALA A 107 7.31 7.92 3.81
C ALA A 107 5.85 8.11 3.37
N ALA A 108 5.25 9.18 3.88
CA ALA A 108 4.06 9.76 3.29
C ALA A 108 4.50 10.70 2.16
N VAL A 109 3.85 10.57 1.01
CA VAL A 109 4.08 11.41 -0.16
C VAL A 109 2.79 12.18 -0.42
N ASP A 110 2.88 13.50 -0.52
CA ASP A 110 1.73 14.31 -0.88
C ASP A 110 1.54 14.33 -2.39
N GLY A 111 0.31 14.46 -2.86
CA GLY A 111 0.12 14.57 -4.28
C GLY A 111 -1.31 14.70 -4.76
N PRO A 112 -1.48 14.94 -6.07
CA PRO A 112 -2.72 15.39 -6.67
C PRO A 112 -3.76 14.27 -6.82
N LEU A 113 -3.36 13.01 -6.69
CA LEU A 113 -4.18 11.88 -7.03
C LEU A 113 -4.13 10.82 -5.92
N ILE A 114 -5.32 10.48 -5.40
CA ILE A 114 -5.54 9.35 -4.51
C ILE A 114 -6.46 8.38 -5.23
N VAL A 115 -6.01 7.14 -5.42
CA VAL A 115 -6.77 6.08 -6.08
C VAL A 115 -7.09 4.98 -5.09
N THR A 116 -8.16 4.22 -5.31
CA THR A 116 -8.45 2.98 -4.57
C THR A 116 -7.91 1.75 -5.28
N GLU A 117 -7.72 1.85 -6.60
CA GLU A 117 -7.27 0.74 -7.43
C GLU A 117 -5.90 1.03 -8.06
N PRO A 118 -4.93 0.10 -7.93
CA PRO A 118 -3.57 0.28 -8.49
C PRO A 118 -3.54 0.40 -10.01
N GLU A 119 -4.51 -0.17 -10.74
CA GLU A 119 -4.59 -0.06 -12.21
C GLU A 119 -4.78 1.38 -12.70
N VAL A 120 -5.41 2.23 -11.88
CA VAL A 120 -5.55 3.66 -12.20
C VAL A 120 -4.19 4.35 -12.08
N ALA A 121 -3.38 3.99 -11.08
CA ALA A 121 -2.03 4.53 -10.91
C ALA A 121 -1.08 4.05 -12.04
N VAL A 122 -1.22 2.81 -12.52
CA VAL A 122 -0.45 2.27 -13.65
C VAL A 122 -0.64 3.11 -14.91
N ARG A 123 -1.85 3.59 -15.17
CA ARG A 123 -2.17 4.45 -16.32
C ARG A 123 -1.77 5.91 -16.09
N ALA A 124 -1.99 6.43 -14.89
CA ALA A 124 -1.75 7.83 -14.56
C ALA A 124 -0.26 8.19 -14.45
N ALA A 125 0.61 7.26 -14.02
CA ALA A 125 2.03 7.54 -13.85
C ALA A 125 2.75 7.86 -15.18
N PRO A 126 2.59 7.08 -16.27
CA PRO A 126 3.14 7.42 -17.59
C PRO A 126 2.64 8.76 -18.14
N ASP A 127 1.40 9.13 -17.83
CA ASP A 127 0.78 10.40 -18.28
C ASP A 127 1.33 11.62 -17.51
N GLY A 128 2.25 11.42 -16.56
CA GLY A 128 2.93 12.49 -15.86
C GLY A 128 2.16 13.10 -14.69
N VAL A 129 1.12 12.43 -14.21
CA VAL A 129 0.33 12.89 -13.05
C VAL A 129 1.20 12.99 -11.79
N GLY A 130 2.16 12.08 -11.64
CA GLY A 130 3.06 12.03 -10.49
C GLY A 130 3.91 10.77 -10.47
N ILE A 131 4.64 10.60 -9.37
CA ILE A 131 5.36 9.37 -9.06
C ILE A 131 4.43 8.35 -8.41
N ALA A 132 4.60 7.06 -8.71
CA ALA A 132 3.76 5.99 -8.16
C ALA A 132 4.60 4.92 -7.46
N TYR A 133 4.10 4.42 -6.33
CA TYR A 133 4.67 3.27 -5.63
C TYR A 133 3.88 2.01 -5.98
N LEU A 134 4.44 1.19 -6.88
CA LEU A 134 3.76 0.06 -7.52
C LEU A 134 4.68 -1.16 -7.64
N LEU A 135 4.08 -2.31 -7.96
CA LEU A 135 4.83 -3.52 -8.29
C LEU A 135 5.32 -3.46 -9.75
N ASP A 136 6.61 -3.69 -9.95
CA ASP A 136 7.31 -3.61 -11.24
C ASP A 136 6.64 -4.45 -12.35
N PHE A 137 6.10 -5.62 -12.00
CA PHE A 137 5.45 -6.50 -12.96
C PHE A 137 4.22 -5.88 -13.62
N ARG A 138 3.55 -4.93 -12.97
CA ARG A 138 2.41 -4.20 -13.53
C ARG A 138 2.83 -3.15 -14.55
N LEU A 139 4.10 -2.77 -14.53
CA LEU A 139 4.65 -1.68 -15.33
C LEU A 139 5.60 -2.17 -16.42
N ARG A 140 5.74 -3.50 -16.63
CA ARG A 140 6.70 -4.08 -17.58
C ARG A 140 6.66 -3.43 -18.95
N GLU A 141 5.47 -3.23 -19.51
CA GLU A 141 5.30 -2.61 -20.83
C GLU A 141 5.74 -1.14 -20.84
N HIS A 142 5.43 -0.39 -19.78
CA HIS A 142 5.82 1.02 -19.67
C HIS A 142 7.32 1.19 -19.40
N LEU A 143 7.94 0.27 -18.66
CA LEU A 143 9.37 0.21 -18.43
C LEU A 143 10.13 -0.17 -19.70
N ALA A 144 9.66 -1.19 -20.43
CA ALA A 144 10.25 -1.61 -21.70
C ALA A 144 10.14 -0.52 -22.76
N ALA A 145 9.05 0.25 -22.77
CA ALA A 145 8.86 1.39 -23.66
C ALA A 145 9.61 2.67 -23.21
N GLY A 146 10.32 2.66 -22.08
CA GLY A 146 11.02 3.83 -21.55
C GLY A 146 10.12 4.99 -21.10
N ARG A 147 8.80 4.75 -20.97
CA ARG A 147 7.83 5.75 -20.52
C ARG A 147 7.92 6.02 -19.02
N LEU A 148 8.33 5.01 -18.27
CA LEU A 148 8.57 5.08 -16.84
C LEU A 148 10.01 4.74 -16.53
N LEU A 149 10.52 5.36 -15.47
CA LEU A 149 11.84 5.08 -14.92
C LEU A 149 11.69 4.70 -13.44
N GLN A 150 12.36 3.62 -13.03
CA GLN A 150 12.45 3.25 -11.63
C GLN A 150 13.39 4.22 -10.90
N LEU A 151 12.94 4.73 -9.76
CA LEU A 151 13.70 5.59 -8.87
C LEU A 151 14.13 4.79 -7.63
N MET A 152 15.34 5.07 -7.15
CA MET A 152 15.89 4.52 -5.90
C MET A 152 15.75 2.97 -5.78
N PRO A 153 16.18 2.18 -6.79
CA PRO A 153 16.04 0.72 -6.76
C PRO A 153 16.72 0.09 -5.53
N GLU A 154 17.73 0.73 -4.94
CA GLU A 154 18.43 0.30 -3.74
C GLU A 154 17.58 0.36 -2.46
N TRP A 155 16.51 1.17 -2.46
CA TRP A 155 15.57 1.30 -1.33
C TRP A 155 14.36 0.37 -1.44
N THR A 156 14.29 -0.41 -2.52
CA THR A 156 13.13 -1.24 -2.83
C THR A 156 13.56 -2.68 -3.18
N PRO A 157 13.93 -3.48 -2.15
CA PRO A 157 14.39 -4.84 -2.35
C PRO A 157 13.26 -5.72 -2.90
N ALA A 158 13.65 -6.84 -3.53
CA ALA A 158 12.68 -7.78 -4.06
C ALA A 158 11.80 -8.37 -2.94
N LEU A 159 10.51 -8.53 -3.24
CA LEU A 159 9.58 -9.15 -2.30
C LEU A 159 10.05 -10.57 -1.97
N ARG A 160 9.96 -10.95 -0.69
CA ARG A 160 10.36 -12.28 -0.19
C ARG A 160 9.39 -13.40 -0.57
N GLY A 161 8.62 -13.23 -1.65
CA GLY A 161 7.60 -14.15 -2.14
C GLY A 161 6.24 -14.00 -1.45
N PHE A 162 5.22 -14.63 -2.05
CA PHE A 162 3.89 -14.77 -1.47
C PHE A 162 3.82 -16.02 -0.58
N TYR A 163 3.05 -15.95 0.50
CA TYR A 163 2.85 -17.05 1.44
C TYR A 163 1.39 -17.49 1.41
N LEU A 164 1.15 -18.80 1.33
CA LEU A 164 -0.19 -19.37 1.47
C LEU A 164 -0.49 -19.61 2.95
N TYR A 165 -1.49 -18.91 3.49
CA TYR A 165 -1.94 -19.07 4.87
C TYR A 165 -3.16 -19.98 4.94
N TYR A 166 -3.13 -20.98 5.83
CA TYR A 166 -4.28 -21.83 6.16
C TYR A 166 -4.29 -22.15 7.67
N PRO A 167 -5.48 -22.25 8.30
CA PRO A 167 -5.61 -22.25 9.76
C PRO A 167 -5.22 -23.56 10.47
N SER A 168 -5.00 -24.68 9.76
CA SER A 168 -4.78 -26.00 10.40
C SER A 168 -3.31 -26.42 10.42
N ARG A 169 -2.71 -26.51 11.61
CA ARG A 169 -1.36 -27.08 11.83
C ARG A 169 -1.33 -28.62 11.95
N ARG A 170 -2.48 -29.27 12.19
CA ARG A 170 -2.53 -30.70 12.57
C ARG A 170 -3.08 -31.63 11.50
N GLN A 171 -4.06 -31.19 10.72
CA GLN A 171 -4.64 -31.98 9.64
C GLN A 171 -4.91 -31.06 8.45
N LEU A 172 -4.01 -31.04 7.48
CA LEU A 172 -4.33 -30.50 6.15
C LEU A 172 -5.31 -31.48 5.48
N PRO A 173 -6.51 -31.03 5.09
CA PRO A 173 -7.42 -31.84 4.26
C PRO A 173 -6.71 -32.30 2.99
N GLY A 174 -7.01 -33.52 2.53
CA GLY A 174 -6.39 -34.11 1.34
C GLY A 174 -6.35 -33.18 0.11
N PRO A 175 -7.48 -32.54 -0.27
CA PRO A 175 -7.52 -31.61 -1.39
C PRO A 175 -6.60 -30.40 -1.22
N LEU A 176 -6.50 -29.83 -0.01
CA LEU A 176 -5.62 -28.70 0.26
C LEU A 176 -4.14 -29.09 0.15
N ARG A 177 -3.78 -30.31 0.58
CA ARG A 177 -2.42 -30.83 0.43
C ARG A 177 -2.03 -30.95 -1.04
N VAL A 178 -2.89 -31.56 -1.86
CA VAL A 178 -2.66 -31.68 -3.31
C VAL A 178 -2.51 -30.30 -3.96
N PHE A 179 -3.35 -29.35 -3.57
CA PHE A 179 -3.24 -27.97 -4.06
C PHE A 179 -1.93 -27.28 -3.64
N VAL A 180 -1.52 -27.42 -2.38
CA VAL A 180 -0.24 -26.88 -1.87
C VAL A 180 0.95 -27.48 -2.63
N ASP A 181 0.94 -28.80 -2.86
CA ASP A 181 2.00 -29.49 -3.59
C ASP A 181 2.04 -29.08 -5.05
N PHE A 182 0.88 -28.90 -5.69
CA PHE A 182 0.77 -28.33 -7.03
C PHE A 182 1.39 -26.93 -7.11
N LEU A 183 1.04 -26.02 -6.19
CA LEU A 183 1.60 -24.66 -6.15
C LEU A 183 3.12 -24.66 -5.94
N ARG A 184 3.65 -25.58 -5.12
CA ARG A 184 5.09 -25.75 -4.91
C ARG A 184 5.81 -26.20 -6.17
N GLU A 185 5.21 -27.11 -6.95
CA GLU A 185 5.79 -27.57 -8.20
C GLU A 185 5.81 -26.45 -9.26
N GLN A 186 4.73 -25.67 -9.35
CA GLN A 186 4.66 -24.51 -10.24
C GLN A 186 5.72 -23.45 -9.89
N ALA A 187 5.91 -23.16 -8.59
CA ALA A 187 6.93 -22.21 -8.13
C ALA A 187 8.36 -22.67 -8.44
N ARG A 188 8.65 -23.98 -8.39
CA ARG A 188 9.97 -24.52 -8.78
C ARG A 188 10.18 -24.46 -10.29
N SER A 189 9.12 -24.69 -11.07
CA SER A 189 9.16 -24.66 -12.53
C SER A 189 9.42 -23.26 -13.07
N SER A 190 8.77 -22.24 -12.50
CA SER A 190 9.00 -20.83 -12.86
C SER A 190 10.39 -20.33 -12.47
N ALA A 191 10.97 -20.82 -11.37
CA ALA A 191 12.35 -20.49 -10.97
C ALA A 191 13.41 -21.13 -11.88
N ARG A 192 13.15 -22.30 -12.47
CA ARG A 192 14.06 -22.93 -13.43
C ARG A 192 14.03 -22.26 -14.80
N ALA A 193 12.85 -21.79 -15.23
CA ALA A 193 12.67 -21.13 -16.52
C ALA A 193 13.42 -19.79 -16.66
N SER A 194 13.80 -19.14 -15.54
CA SER A 194 14.57 -17.89 -15.54
C SER A 194 16.09 -18.08 -15.46
N THR A 195 16.57 -19.33 -15.44
CA THR A 195 18.01 -19.68 -15.37
C THR A 195 18.60 -20.10 -16.73
N GLY A 196 17.80 -20.05 -17.81
CA GLY A 196 18.19 -20.43 -19.18
C GLY A 196 18.43 -19.24 -20.08
#